data_AF-A0AAV4JBA8-F1
#
_entry.id   AF-A0AAV4JBA8-F1
#
_cell.length_a   1.000
_cell.length_b   1.000
_cell.length_c   1.000
_cell.angle_alpha   90.00
_cell.angle_beta   90.00
_cell.angle_gamma   90.00
#
_symmetry.space_group_name_H-M   'P 1'
#
loop_
_entity.id
_entity.type
_entity.pdbx_description
1 polymer ?
#
loop_
_entity_poly.entity_id
_entity_poly.type
_entity_poly.pdbx_seq_one_letter_code
_entity_poly.pdbx_strand_id
1 'polypeptide(L)'
;MEAEGRAGRRIGDKIKDDLKRHSINKHISKFPKMESHYCSAISKHGFLAPDLSMKKMYDMYCEKQKQRNETPASKSLYKNDFSFFFYTLKKDTCGICLTKMKNPEQNEEFQEVYEEHIAEKTKVRENKEDCECELTGKENKKERLKTAEREMNNRTTSELERVNENGAITLGLPRGLSLFALSLL
;
A
#
# COMPACT_ATOMS: atom_id res chain seq x y z
N MET A 1 -20.40 12.96 -44.26
CA MET A 1 -20.35 12.72 -42.81
C MET A 1 -18.93 13.02 -42.36
N GLU A 2 -18.66 14.27 -41.99
CA GLU A 2 -17.34 14.68 -41.53
C GLU A 2 -17.19 14.24 -40.07
N ALA A 3 -16.15 13.45 -39.80
CA ALA A 3 -15.81 13.01 -38.47
C ALA A 3 -15.13 14.17 -37.73
N GLU A 4 -15.89 14.84 -36.86
CA GLU A 4 -15.32 15.82 -35.94
C GLU A 4 -14.30 15.13 -35.03
N GLY A 5 -13.02 15.35 -35.32
CA GLY A 5 -11.92 14.87 -34.51
C GLY A 5 -11.96 15.51 -33.12
N ARG A 6 -12.01 14.68 -32.06
CA ARG A 6 -11.92 15.16 -30.67
C ARG A 6 -10.58 15.86 -30.46
N ALA A 7 -10.59 17.18 -30.39
CA ALA A 7 -9.40 17.97 -30.09
C ALA A 7 -8.71 17.50 -28.80
N GLY A 8 -7.40 17.25 -28.87
CA GLY A 8 -6.60 16.79 -27.74
C GLY A 8 -6.57 17.80 -26.58
N ARG A 9 -6.50 17.29 -25.34
CA ARG A 9 -6.48 18.13 -24.13
C ARG A 9 -5.13 18.87 -24.01
N ARG A 10 -5.16 20.19 -23.77
CA ARG A 10 -3.95 21.04 -23.60
C ARG A 10 -3.13 20.61 -22.38
N ILE A 11 -1.81 20.77 -22.46
CA ILE A 11 -0.86 20.37 -21.39
C ILE A 11 -1.16 21.09 -20.07
N GLY A 12 -1.39 22.41 -20.10
CA GLY A 12 -1.71 23.18 -18.89
C GLY A 12 -2.98 22.71 -18.18
N ASP A 13 -3.97 22.22 -18.94
CA ASP A 13 -5.20 21.69 -18.38
C ASP A 13 -4.98 20.32 -17.71
N LYS A 14 -4.01 19.52 -18.19
CA LYS A 14 -3.59 18.26 -17.55
C LYS A 14 -2.90 18.52 -16.21
N ILE A 15 -1.94 19.44 -16.16
CA ILE A 15 -1.20 19.79 -14.94
C ILE A 15 -2.15 20.25 -13.83
N LYS A 16 -3.15 21.08 -14.17
CA LYS A 16 -4.18 21.53 -13.22
C LYS A 16 -5.05 20.37 -12.72
N ASP A 17 -5.38 19.41 -13.58
CA ASP A 17 -6.11 18.20 -13.20
C ASP A 17 -5.28 17.38 -12.20
N ASP A 18 -4.01 17.14 -12.51
CA ASP A 18 -3.09 16.33 -11.68
C ASP A 18 -2.88 16.93 -10.29
N LEU A 19 -2.78 18.26 -10.17
CA LEU A 19 -2.73 18.95 -8.88
C LEU A 19 -4.00 18.72 -8.04
N LYS A 20 -5.17 18.73 -8.68
CA LYS A 20 -6.44 18.43 -8.01
C LYS A 20 -6.50 16.97 -7.55
N ARG A 21 -6.06 16.02 -8.39
CA ARG A 21 -5.97 14.59 -8.04
C ARG A 21 -5.05 14.37 -6.85
N HIS A 22 -3.90 15.05 -6.81
CA HIS A 22 -2.98 14.99 -5.69
C HIS A 22 -3.62 15.49 -4.39
N SER A 23 -4.33 16.63 -4.44
CA SER A 23 -5.07 17.16 -3.29
C SER A 23 -6.13 16.19 -2.78
N ILE A 24 -6.88 15.55 -3.70
CA ILE A 24 -7.87 14.52 -3.36
C ILE A 24 -7.22 13.31 -2.70
N ASN A 25 -6.15 12.76 -3.28
CA ASN A 25 -5.43 11.62 -2.72
C ASN A 25 -4.89 11.90 -1.32
N LYS A 26 -4.36 13.11 -1.11
CA LYS A 26 -3.90 13.56 0.21
C LYS A 26 -5.04 13.70 1.22
N HIS A 27 -6.23 14.10 0.78
CA HIS A 27 -7.41 14.16 1.64
C HIS A 27 -7.92 12.76 2.00
N ILE A 28 -8.07 11.87 1.02
CA ILE A 28 -8.56 10.51 1.24
C ILE A 28 -7.60 9.71 2.15
N SER A 29 -6.28 9.93 2.02
CA SER A 29 -5.28 9.24 2.84
C SER A 29 -5.31 9.60 4.33
N LYS A 30 -6.07 10.63 4.73
CA LYS A 30 -6.25 11.00 6.15
C LYS A 30 -7.23 10.10 6.88
N PHE A 31 -8.14 9.43 6.16
CA PHE A 31 -9.12 8.57 6.78
C PHE A 31 -8.46 7.22 7.14
N PRO A 32 -8.68 6.70 8.35
CA PRO A 32 -8.17 5.38 8.72
C PRO A 32 -8.78 4.34 7.78
N LYS A 33 -7.90 3.54 7.18
CA LYS A 33 -8.28 2.46 6.29
C LYS A 33 -8.37 1.18 7.10
N MET A 34 -9.43 0.43 6.87
CA MET A 34 -9.60 -0.89 7.42
C MET A 34 -9.34 -1.93 6.34
N GLU A 35 -8.55 -2.94 6.67
CA GLU A 35 -8.47 -4.11 5.82
C GLU A 35 -9.75 -4.92 5.95
N SER A 36 -10.30 -5.33 4.81
CA SER A 36 -11.43 -6.25 4.86
C SER A 36 -10.95 -7.60 5.40
N HIS A 37 -11.45 -7.92 6.58
CA HIS A 37 -11.23 -9.17 7.27
C HIS A 37 -11.69 -10.43 6.51
N TYR A 38 -12.42 -10.31 5.39
CA TYR A 38 -13.03 -11.42 4.64
C TYR A 38 -12.74 -11.42 3.13
N CYS A 39 -12.10 -10.40 2.58
CA CYS A 39 -11.69 -10.39 1.17
C CYS A 39 -10.32 -11.05 1.08
N SER A 40 -10.31 -12.24 0.47
CA SER A 40 -9.12 -12.92 -0.01
C SER A 40 -8.18 -11.97 -0.76
N ALA A 41 -6.91 -12.37 -0.82
CA ALA A 41 -5.70 -11.73 -1.38
C ALA A 41 -5.77 -10.98 -2.73
N ILE A 42 -6.95 -10.84 -3.33
CA ILE A 42 -7.19 -10.32 -4.68
C ILE A 42 -7.60 -8.83 -4.68
N SER A 43 -8.29 -8.32 -3.65
CA SER A 43 -8.73 -6.92 -3.65
C SER A 43 -7.76 -6.00 -2.90
N LYS A 44 -7.05 -5.13 -3.63
CA LYS A 44 -6.20 -4.05 -3.08
C LYS A 44 -6.99 -2.87 -2.48
N HIS A 45 -8.31 -3.02 -2.38
CA HIS A 45 -9.20 -1.94 -1.97
C HIS A 45 -9.36 -1.95 -0.45
N GLY A 46 -8.94 -0.86 0.19
CA GLY A 46 -9.21 -0.63 1.61
C GLY A 46 -10.68 -0.28 1.84
N PHE A 47 -11.16 -0.55 3.05
CA PHE A 47 -12.51 -0.23 3.48
C PHE A 47 -12.48 0.99 4.41
N LEU A 48 -13.49 1.85 4.29
CA LEU A 48 -13.70 2.97 5.20
C LEU A 48 -14.81 2.66 6.20
N ALA A 49 -14.81 3.38 7.32
CA ALA A 49 -15.82 3.27 8.37
C ALA A 49 -17.25 3.44 7.80
N PRO A 50 -18.25 2.69 8.33
CA PRO A 50 -19.62 2.68 7.80
C PRO A 50 -20.33 4.03 7.96
N ASP A 51 -19.94 4.84 8.95
CA ASP A 51 -20.53 6.15 9.21
C ASP A 51 -20.06 7.22 8.21
N LEU A 52 -18.98 6.92 7.48
CA LEU A 52 -18.38 7.79 6.49
C LEU A 52 -18.95 7.47 5.12
N SER A 53 -19.50 8.48 4.44
CA SER A 53 -20.01 8.34 3.07
C SER A 53 -19.19 9.19 2.10
N MET A 54 -19.23 8.84 0.81
CA MET A 54 -18.60 9.63 -0.24
C MET A 54 -19.04 11.10 -0.18
N LYS A 55 -20.33 11.31 0.08
CA LYS A 55 -20.89 12.66 0.22
C LYS A 55 -20.25 13.40 1.39
N LYS A 56 -20.25 12.81 2.59
CA LYS A 56 -19.63 13.43 3.77
C LYS A 56 -18.15 13.74 3.54
N MET A 57 -17.39 12.82 2.96
CA MET A 57 -15.97 13.07 2.67
C MET A 57 -15.74 14.19 1.67
N TYR A 58 -16.58 14.27 0.64
CA TYR A 58 -16.53 15.34 -0.34
C TYR A 58 -16.89 16.69 0.28
N ASP A 59 -17.91 16.72 1.14
CA ASP A 59 -18.31 17.94 1.85
C ASP A 59 -17.16 18.45 2.73
N MET A 60 -16.51 17.57 3.50
CA MET A 60 -15.30 17.88 4.28
C MET A 60 -14.13 18.34 3.41
N TYR A 61 -13.95 17.75 2.21
CA TYR A 61 -12.94 18.19 1.26
C TYR A 61 -13.21 19.60 0.76
N CYS A 62 -14.46 19.91 0.39
CA CYS A 62 -14.88 21.23 -0.06
C CYS A 62 -14.70 22.30 1.02
N GLU A 63 -15.05 22.00 2.26
CA GLU A 63 -14.82 22.90 3.41
C GLU A 63 -13.34 23.21 3.58
N LYS A 64 -12.48 22.19 3.53
CA LYS A 64 -11.03 22.36 3.66
C LYS A 64 -10.43 23.17 2.50
N GLN A 65 -10.93 23.01 1.28
CA GLN A 65 -10.48 23.81 0.13
C GLN A 65 -10.96 25.26 0.24
N LYS A 66 -12.19 25.50 0.74
CA LYS A 66 -12.67 26.86 1.06
C LYS A 66 -11.79 27.55 2.10
N GLN A 67 -11.40 26.85 3.17
CA GLN A 67 -10.49 27.39 4.19
C GLN A 67 -9.10 27.77 3.62
N ARG A 68 -8.68 27.13 2.52
CA ARG A 68 -7.42 27.41 1.82
C ARG A 68 -7.56 28.44 0.70
N ASN A 69 -8.75 29.01 0.50
CA ASN A 69 -9.09 29.84 -0.65
C ASN A 69 -8.80 29.16 -2.01
N GLU A 70 -8.86 27.83 -2.05
CA GLU A 70 -8.67 27.03 -3.26
C GLU A 70 -10.02 26.60 -3.85
N THR A 71 -10.08 26.50 -5.18
CA THR A 71 -11.27 25.95 -5.84
C THR A 71 -11.31 24.42 -5.69
N PRO A 72 -12.39 23.85 -5.11
CA PRO A 72 -12.49 22.40 -4.96
C PRO A 72 -12.60 21.71 -6.33
N ALA A 73 -12.10 20.48 -6.39
CA ALA A 73 -12.32 19.61 -7.53
C ALA A 73 -13.82 19.25 -7.70
N SER A 74 -14.20 18.89 -8.92
CA SER A 74 -15.56 18.44 -9.21
C SER A 74 -15.83 17.09 -8.51
N LYS A 75 -17.10 16.87 -8.14
CA LYS A 75 -17.53 15.62 -7.51
C LYS A 75 -17.23 14.39 -8.36
N SER A 76 -17.34 14.51 -9.68
CA SER A 76 -17.01 13.42 -10.62
C SER A 76 -15.54 13.04 -10.58
N LEU A 77 -14.65 14.04 -10.52
CA LEU A 77 -13.21 13.81 -10.42
C LEU A 77 -12.86 13.19 -9.06
N TYR A 78 -13.44 13.72 -7.98
CA TYR A 78 -13.31 13.15 -6.64
C TYR A 78 -13.74 11.68 -6.58
N LYS A 79 -14.85 11.32 -7.24
CA LYS A 79 -15.33 9.94 -7.32
C LYS A 79 -14.41 9.03 -8.14
N ASN A 80 -13.84 9.53 -9.23
CA ASN A 80 -12.99 8.72 -10.11
C ASN A 80 -11.64 8.37 -9.47
N ASP A 81 -11.07 9.27 -8.66
CA ASP A 81 -9.85 8.98 -7.91
C ASP A 81 -10.12 8.20 -6.60
N PHE A 82 -11.39 8.00 -6.24
CA PHE A 82 -11.77 7.26 -5.06
C PHE A 82 -11.78 5.76 -5.33
N SER A 83 -10.73 5.08 -4.89
CA SER A 83 -10.55 3.63 -5.05
C SER A 83 -11.06 2.79 -3.86
N PHE A 84 -11.76 3.39 -2.89
CA PHE A 84 -12.15 2.69 -1.66
C PHE A 84 -13.59 2.20 -1.74
N PHE A 85 -13.89 1.13 -1.01
CA PHE A 85 -15.27 0.69 -0.80
C PHE A 85 -15.74 1.11 0.59
N PHE A 86 -17.03 1.44 0.69
CA PHE A 86 -17.66 1.65 1.99
C PHE A 86 -17.96 0.28 2.58
N TYR A 87 -17.54 0.06 3.82
CA TYR A 87 -17.79 -1.20 4.48
C TYR A 87 -19.29 -1.40 4.69
N THR A 88 -19.81 -2.48 4.13
CA THR A 88 -21.19 -2.92 4.37
C THR A 88 -21.12 -4.14 5.27
N LEU A 89 -21.77 -4.06 6.43
CA LEU A 89 -21.85 -5.16 7.37
C LEU A 89 -22.54 -6.36 6.71
N LYS A 90 -21.87 -7.51 6.69
CA LYS A 90 -22.48 -8.79 6.32
C LYS A 90 -23.17 -9.40 7.54
N LYS A 91 -24.18 -10.24 7.30
CA LYS A 91 -24.97 -10.92 8.34
C LYS A 91 -24.11 -11.70 9.36
N ASP A 92 -22.91 -12.14 8.96
CA ASP A 92 -21.96 -12.92 9.77
C ASP A 92 -20.69 -12.12 10.17
N THR A 93 -20.85 -10.89 10.63
CA THR A 93 -19.68 -10.08 11.03
C THR A 93 -19.20 -10.42 12.45
N CYS A 94 -17.88 -10.58 12.60
CA CYS A 94 -17.24 -10.74 13.91
C CYS A 94 -17.57 -9.56 14.84
N GLY A 95 -18.09 -9.87 16.05
CA GLY A 95 -18.46 -8.85 17.05
C GLY A 95 -17.28 -8.05 17.60
N ILE A 96 -16.10 -8.69 17.72
CA ILE A 96 -14.87 -8.03 18.18
C ILE A 96 -14.41 -7.00 17.13
N CYS A 97 -14.32 -7.42 15.86
CA CYS A 97 -14.02 -6.49 14.76
C CYS A 97 -15.03 -5.35 14.71
N LEU A 98 -16.33 -5.65 14.78
CA LEU A 98 -17.40 -4.65 14.73
C LEU A 98 -17.27 -3.58 15.82
N THR A 99 -16.92 -4.01 17.03
CA THR A 99 -16.75 -3.11 18.17
C THR A 99 -15.56 -2.18 17.95
N LYS A 100 -14.43 -2.70 17.44
CA LYS A 100 -13.28 -1.88 17.03
C LYS A 100 -13.62 -0.91 15.89
N MET A 101 -14.48 -1.31 14.94
CA MET A 101 -14.90 -0.45 13.84
C MET A 101 -15.71 0.77 14.30
N LYS A 102 -16.65 0.54 15.23
CA LYS A 102 -17.55 1.59 15.71
C LYS A 102 -16.84 2.56 16.64
N ASN A 103 -15.88 2.07 17.41
CA ASN A 103 -15.15 2.86 18.39
C ASN A 103 -13.63 2.65 18.19
N PRO A 104 -12.97 3.48 17.37
CA PRO A 104 -11.53 3.36 17.16
C PRO A 104 -10.72 3.70 18.43
N GLU A 105 -11.19 4.66 19.23
CA GLU A 105 -10.61 5.16 20.48
C GLU A 105 -11.18 4.40 21.71
N GLN A 106 -11.03 3.07 21.72
CA GLN A 106 -11.41 2.24 22.87
C GLN A 106 -10.30 2.20 23.94
N ASN A 107 -10.67 1.77 25.15
CA ASN A 107 -9.74 1.53 26.26
C ASN A 107 -8.61 0.56 25.89
N GLU A 108 -7.47 0.71 26.57
CA GLU A 108 -6.28 -0.15 26.42
C GLU A 108 -6.62 -1.64 26.56
N GLU A 109 -7.50 -2.01 27.50
CA GLU A 109 -7.96 -3.39 27.69
C GLU A 109 -8.61 -3.99 26.43
N PHE A 110 -9.42 -3.21 25.69
CA PHE A 110 -10.05 -3.70 24.46
C PHE A 110 -9.04 -3.77 23.30
N GLN A 111 -8.01 -2.92 23.34
CA GLN A 111 -6.92 -2.96 22.36
C GLN A 111 -6.16 -4.28 22.46
N GLU A 112 -5.85 -4.75 23.67
CA GLU A 112 -5.18 -6.05 23.91
C GLU A 112 -6.02 -7.22 23.38
N VAL A 113 -7.32 -7.26 23.70
CA VAL A 113 -8.26 -8.29 23.21
C VAL A 113 -8.35 -8.26 21.67
N TYR A 114 -8.35 -7.08 21.08
CA TYR A 114 -8.37 -6.94 19.63
C TYR A 114 -7.08 -7.45 18.99
N GLU A 115 -5.92 -7.17 19.57
CA GLU A 115 -4.63 -7.64 19.08
C GLU A 115 -4.52 -9.17 19.15
N GLU A 116 -4.95 -9.78 20.25
CA GLU A 116 -5.03 -11.24 20.38
C GLU A 116 -5.95 -11.86 19.32
N HIS A 117 -7.15 -11.29 19.12
CA HIS A 117 -8.08 -11.71 18.08
C HIS A 117 -7.45 -11.70 16.67
N ILE A 118 -6.65 -10.68 16.36
CA ILE A 118 -5.93 -10.58 15.09
C ILE A 118 -4.82 -11.62 15.00
N ALA A 119 -4.09 -11.86 16.09
CA ALA A 119 -3.01 -12.85 16.14
C ALA A 119 -3.53 -14.27 15.93
N GLU A 120 -4.58 -14.69 16.64
CA GLU A 120 -5.20 -16.01 16.49
C GLU A 120 -5.70 -16.24 15.07
N LYS A 121 -6.37 -15.25 14.49
CA LYS A 121 -6.87 -15.32 13.12
C LYS A 121 -5.74 -15.47 12.10
N THR A 122 -4.61 -14.79 12.34
CA THR A 122 -3.42 -14.90 11.48
C THR A 122 -2.86 -16.32 11.54
N LYS A 123 -2.73 -16.89 12.75
CA LYS A 123 -2.30 -18.29 12.95
C LYS A 123 -3.21 -19.28 12.22
N VAL A 124 -4.53 -19.11 12.29
CA VAL A 124 -5.48 -20.00 11.57
C VAL A 124 -5.31 -19.89 10.05
N ARG A 125 -5.01 -18.70 9.52
CA ARG A 125 -4.74 -18.50 8.09
C ARG A 125 -3.44 -19.14 7.65
N GLU A 126 -2.37 -18.95 8.42
CA GLU A 126 -1.07 -19.57 8.20
C GLU A 126 -1.22 -21.10 8.20
N ASN A 127 -1.83 -21.67 9.23
CA ASN A 127 -2.10 -23.11 9.30
C ASN A 127 -2.94 -23.62 8.12
N LYS A 128 -3.89 -22.82 7.62
CA LYS A 128 -4.69 -23.18 6.44
C LYS A 128 -3.86 -23.13 5.16
N GLU A 129 -3.01 -22.12 4.98
CA GLU A 129 -2.10 -22.05 3.84
C GLU A 129 -1.11 -23.20 3.83
N ASP A 130 -0.62 -23.60 5.01
CA ASP A 130 0.26 -24.76 5.19
C ASP A 130 -0.49 -26.06 4.83
N CYS A 131 -1.71 -26.27 5.35
CA CYS A 131 -2.54 -27.42 4.96
C CYS A 131 -2.95 -27.40 3.47
N GLU A 132 -3.18 -26.24 2.86
CA GLU A 132 -3.44 -26.14 1.41
C GLU A 132 -2.19 -26.48 0.58
N CYS A 133 -0.98 -26.22 1.09
CA CYS A 133 0.26 -26.56 0.41
C CYS A 133 0.53 -28.08 0.41
N GLU A 134 0.19 -28.74 1.53
CA GLU A 134 0.26 -30.20 1.68
C GLU A 134 -0.75 -30.92 0.78
N LEU A 135 -1.95 -30.35 0.62
CA LEU A 135 -3.02 -30.94 -0.22
C LEU A 135 -2.88 -30.63 -1.72
N THR A 136 -2.14 -29.58 -2.12
CA THR A 136 -2.02 -29.16 -3.53
C THR A 136 -0.61 -29.27 -4.13
N GLY A 137 0.38 -29.82 -3.41
CA GLY A 137 1.72 -30.10 -3.94
C GLY A 137 2.49 -28.85 -4.41
N LYS A 138 2.16 -27.67 -3.87
CA LYS A 138 2.80 -26.38 -4.20
C LYS A 138 4.08 -26.11 -3.41
N GLU A 139 4.56 -27.09 -2.65
CA GLU A 139 5.81 -27.04 -1.89
C GLU A 139 7.01 -26.63 -2.77
N ASN A 140 6.97 -26.97 -4.07
CA ASN A 140 8.09 -26.78 -4.98
C ASN A 140 8.42 -25.33 -5.39
N LYS A 141 7.60 -24.30 -5.11
CA LYS A 141 7.91 -22.92 -5.57
C LYS A 141 8.62 -22.07 -4.53
N LYS A 142 8.19 -22.13 -3.27
CA LYS A 142 8.73 -21.31 -2.17
C LYS A 142 10.10 -21.82 -1.74
N GLU A 143 10.29 -23.14 -1.72
CA GLU A 143 11.58 -23.81 -1.55
C GLU A 143 12.56 -23.40 -2.67
N ARG A 144 12.19 -23.55 -3.95
CA ARG A 144 13.07 -23.19 -5.09
C ARG A 144 13.51 -21.73 -5.09
N LEU A 145 12.63 -20.80 -4.67
CA LEU A 145 12.97 -19.38 -4.53
C LEU A 145 13.96 -19.14 -3.39
N LYS A 146 13.74 -19.78 -2.22
CA LYS A 146 14.67 -19.69 -1.08
C LYS A 146 16.04 -20.30 -1.41
N THR A 147 16.08 -21.42 -2.13
CA THR A 147 17.34 -22.04 -2.57
C THR A 147 18.06 -21.16 -3.59
N ALA A 148 17.34 -20.57 -4.55
CA ALA A 148 17.92 -19.65 -5.54
C ALA A 148 18.49 -18.37 -4.92
N GLU A 149 17.81 -17.79 -3.92
CA GLU A 149 18.33 -16.64 -3.17
C GLU A 149 19.58 -17.00 -2.36
N ARG A 150 19.61 -18.19 -1.74
CA ARG A 150 20.77 -18.69 -0.99
C ARG A 150 21.97 -18.95 -1.90
N GLU A 151 21.74 -19.48 -3.09
CA GLU A 151 22.77 -19.71 -4.11
C GLU A 151 23.34 -18.39 -4.67
N MET A 152 22.48 -17.38 -4.88
CA MET A 152 22.92 -16.06 -5.34
C MET A 152 23.78 -15.36 -4.28
N ASN A 153 23.36 -15.43 -3.01
CA ASN A 153 24.11 -14.85 -1.89
C ASN A 153 25.47 -15.55 -1.68
N ASN A 154 25.52 -16.88 -1.79
CA ASN A 154 26.76 -17.63 -1.69
C ASN A 154 27.73 -17.36 -2.85
N ARG A 155 27.22 -17.08 -4.06
CA ARG A 155 28.08 -16.64 -5.19
C ARG A 155 28.68 -15.27 -4.92
N THR A 156 27.88 -14.32 -4.44
CA THR A 156 28.36 -12.96 -4.13
C THR A 156 29.40 -12.94 -3.01
N THR A 157 29.27 -13.79 -1.99
CA THR A 157 30.29 -13.90 -0.92
C THR A 157 31.57 -14.57 -1.44
N SER A 158 31.46 -15.60 -2.28
CA SER A 158 32.64 -16.24 -2.88
C SER A 158 33.41 -15.34 -3.85
N GLU A 159 32.75 -14.38 -4.51
CA GLU A 159 33.41 -13.38 -5.37
C GLU A 159 34.11 -12.28 -4.56
N LEU A 160 33.64 -11.98 -3.34
CA LEU A 160 34.29 -11.07 -2.40
C LEU A 160 35.48 -11.71 -1.65
N GLU A 161 35.55 -13.03 -1.58
CA GLU A 161 36.59 -13.80 -0.86
C GLU A 161 37.75 -14.28 -1.72
N ARG A 162 37.96 -13.76 -2.93
CA ARG A 162 39.24 -13.97 -3.66
C ARG A 162 40.35 -13.13 -3.01
N VAL A 163 40.84 -13.60 -1.88
CA VAL A 163 42.10 -13.16 -1.28
C VAL A 163 43.22 -13.62 -2.21
N ASN A 164 43.92 -12.68 -2.85
CA ASN A 164 45.21 -12.97 -3.48
C ASN A 164 46.23 -13.24 -2.36
N GLU A 165 47.17 -14.16 -2.59
CA GLU A 165 48.18 -14.69 -1.65
C GLU A 165 49.10 -13.61 -1.02
N ASN A 166 48.90 -12.34 -1.35
CA ASN A 166 49.65 -11.18 -0.86
C ASN A 166 48.87 -10.28 0.12
N GLY A 167 47.69 -10.69 0.61
CA GLY A 167 47.04 -10.04 1.75
C GLY A 167 46.54 -8.59 1.54
N ALA A 168 46.09 -8.23 0.32
CA ALA A 168 45.47 -6.93 0.06
C ALA A 168 44.01 -7.08 -0.40
N ILE A 169 43.08 -6.43 0.30
CA ILE A 169 41.65 -6.38 -0.02
C ILE A 169 41.43 -5.29 -1.08
N THR A 170 41.03 -5.65 -2.30
CA THR A 170 40.60 -4.68 -3.31
C THR A 170 39.07 -4.53 -3.25
N LEU A 171 38.59 -3.44 -2.65
CA LEU A 171 37.18 -3.05 -2.78
C LEU A 171 36.96 -2.53 -4.20
N GLY A 172 36.30 -3.33 -5.04
CA GLY A 172 35.88 -2.92 -6.37
C GLY A 172 34.81 -1.81 -6.28
N LEU A 173 35.21 -0.55 -6.44
CA LEU A 173 34.25 0.53 -6.64
C LEU A 173 33.49 0.31 -7.97
N PRO A 174 32.16 0.50 -8.00
CA PRO A 174 31.40 0.45 -9.24
C PRO A 174 31.87 1.57 -10.18
N ARG A 175 32.16 1.19 -11.43
CA ARG A 175 32.52 2.13 -12.51
C ARG A 175 31.33 3.06 -12.76
N GLY A 176 31.42 4.32 -12.29
CA GLY A 176 30.39 5.32 -12.61
C GLY A 176 30.30 6.59 -11.77
N LEU A 177 31.21 6.87 -10.83
CA LEU A 177 31.20 8.14 -10.09
C LEU A 177 32.50 8.89 -10.35
N SER A 178 32.42 9.97 -11.15
CA SER A 178 33.56 10.86 -11.36
C SER A 178 33.88 11.58 -10.06
N LEU A 179 35.16 11.52 -9.67
CA LEU A 179 35.74 12.30 -8.59
C LEU A 179 35.56 13.80 -8.88
N PHE A 180 34.60 14.45 -8.22
CA PHE A 180 34.70 15.88 -7.96
C PHE A 180 35.63 16.05 -6.75
N ALA A 181 36.79 16.63 -7.03
CA ALA A 181 37.85 16.90 -6.09
C ALA A 181 37.37 17.74 -4.90
N LEU A 182 37.59 17.23 -3.69
CA LEU A 182 37.68 18.05 -2.49
C LEU A 182 39.09 18.64 -2.45
N SER A 183 39.23 19.89 -2.88
CA SER A 183 40.39 20.71 -2.57
C SER A 183 40.30 21.13 -1.11
N LEU A 184 41.33 20.78 -0.33
CA LEU A 184 41.56 21.28 1.02
C LEU A 184 41.61 22.82 1.03
N LEU A 185 40.86 23.44 1.94
CA LEU A 185 41.28 24.54 2.80
C LEU A 185 40.29 24.67 3.96
#